data_AF-A0A239A6C1-F1
#
_entry.id   AF-A0A239A6C1-F1
#
_cell.length_a   1.000
_cell.length_b   1.000
_cell.length_c   1.000
_cell.angle_alpha   90.00
_cell.angle_beta   90.00
_cell.angle_gamma   90.00
#
_symmetry.space_group_name_H-M   'P 1'
#
loop_
_entity.id
_entity.type
_entity.pdbx_description
1 polymer ?
#
loop_
_entity_poly.entity_id
_entity_poly.type
_entity_poly.pdbx_seq_one_letter_code
_entity_poly.pdbx_strand_id
1 'polypeptide(L)'
;MLPLDDERRTEARIAMAFLGRSVVAPSLATLLREAYPHIIAFWALQLRTAQEAGQVPGDLDPEREAMILYALTQGLVSPTLIDCCPAELVEATVDYHLDRLFRRGR
;
A
#
# COMPACT_ATOMS: atom_id res chain seq x y z
N MET A 1 2.85 -1.02 6.29
CA MET A 1 2.44 -2.44 6.15
C MET A 1 1.07 -2.60 6.78
N LEU A 2 0.23 -3.52 6.30
CA LEU A 2 -1.09 -3.75 6.89
C LEU A 2 -0.95 -4.46 8.26
N PRO A 3 -1.57 -3.96 9.33
CA PRO A 3 -1.35 -4.43 10.69
C PRO A 3 -2.25 -5.63 11.04
N LEU A 4 -2.04 -6.75 10.34
CA LEU A 4 -2.89 -7.95 10.39
C LEU A 4 -2.45 -8.99 11.43
N ASP A 5 -1.27 -8.80 12.02
CA ASP A 5 -0.72 -9.62 13.09
C ASP A 5 0.06 -8.72 14.08
N ASP A 6 0.47 -9.27 15.21
CA ASP A 6 1.10 -8.51 16.30
C ASP A 6 2.41 -7.82 15.89
N GLU A 7 3.20 -8.47 15.04
CA GLU A 7 4.45 -7.93 14.51
C GLU A 7 4.17 -6.72 13.61
N ARG A 8 3.30 -6.89 12.62
CA ARG A 8 2.92 -5.83 11.68
C ARG A 8 2.18 -4.69 12.38
N ARG A 9 1.41 -4.98 13.44
CA ARG A 9 0.80 -3.95 14.31
C ARG A 9 1.88 -3.11 14.99
N THR A 10 2.95 -3.74 15.46
CA THR A 10 4.08 -3.03 16.08
C THR A 10 4.80 -2.16 15.08
N GLU A 11 5.14 -2.70 13.91
CA GLU A 11 5.77 -1.92 12.83
C GLU A 11 4.91 -0.74 12.37
N ALA A 12 3.60 -0.95 12.20
CA ALA A 12 2.68 0.09 11.79
C ALA A 12 2.59 1.23 12.82
N ARG A 13 2.60 0.92 14.12
CA ARG A 13 2.65 1.94 15.19
C ARG A 13 3.93 2.75 15.12
N ILE A 14 5.07 2.10 14.90
CA ILE A 14 6.36 2.78 14.73
C ILE A 14 6.30 3.70 13.50
N ALA A 15 5.89 3.18 12.35
CA ALA A 15 5.77 3.97 11.12
C ALA A 15 4.85 5.19 11.31
N MET A 16 3.71 5.02 11.99
CA MET A 16 2.78 6.11 12.32
C MET A 16 3.40 7.15 13.24
N ALA A 17 4.16 6.74 14.27
CA ALA A 17 4.85 7.67 15.16
C ALA A 17 5.92 8.49 14.42
N PHE A 18 6.69 7.85 13.53
CA PHE A 18 7.68 8.54 12.69
C PHE A 18 7.02 9.48 11.69
N LEU A 19 5.92 9.07 11.06
CA LEU A 19 5.14 9.94 10.18
C LEU A 19 4.61 11.16 10.94
N GLY A 20 4.00 10.96 12.12
CA GLY A 20 3.54 12.07 12.97
C GLY A 20 4.67 13.01 13.38
N ARG A 21 5.85 12.46 13.74
CA ARG A 21 7.03 13.27 14.10
C ARG A 21 7.57 14.07 12.91
N SER A 22 7.47 13.53 11.70
CA SER A 22 7.99 14.19 10.49
C SER A 22 7.36 15.57 10.24
N VAL A 23 6.13 15.80 10.70
CA VAL A 23 5.41 17.09 10.60
C VAL A 23 6.21 18.25 11.20
N VAL A 24 7.00 17.99 12.25
CA VAL A 24 7.80 19.01 12.96
C VAL A 24 9.30 18.76 12.90
N ALA A 25 9.74 17.75 12.15
CA ALA A 25 11.14 17.35 12.03
C ALA A 25 11.56 17.30 10.54
N PRO A 26 12.10 18.40 9.98
CA PRO A 26 12.37 18.52 8.55
C PRO A 26 13.29 17.44 7.98
N SER A 27 14.30 17.00 8.76
CA SER A 27 15.20 15.91 8.36
C SER A 27 14.45 14.59 8.16
N LEU A 28 13.52 14.28 9.06
CA LEU A 28 12.70 13.07 8.96
C LEU A 28 11.69 13.18 7.81
N ALA A 29 11.08 14.35 7.61
CA ALA A 29 10.21 14.58 6.46
C ALA A 29 10.95 14.40 5.12
N THR A 30 12.22 14.81 5.05
CA THR A 30 13.07 14.60 3.86
C THR A 30 13.36 13.12 3.63
N LEU A 31 13.74 12.38 4.68
CA LEU A 31 13.94 10.94 4.57
C LEU A 31 12.68 10.22 4.06
N LEU A 32 11.51 10.56 4.59
CA LEU A 32 10.25 9.98 4.11
C LEU A 32 9.95 10.37 2.66
N ARG A 33 10.10 11.65 2.29
CA ARG A 33 9.91 12.11 0.90
C ARG A 33 10.82 11.39 -0.09
N GLU A 34 12.06 11.09 0.29
CA GLU A 34 13.01 10.34 -0.54
C GLU A 34 12.62 8.86 -0.65
N ALA A 35 12.07 8.26 0.41
CA ALA A 35 11.63 6.87 0.40
C ALA A 35 10.36 6.63 -0.43
N TYR A 36 9.42 7.59 -0.45
CA TYR A 36 8.10 7.44 -1.09
C TYR A 36 8.16 6.99 -2.56
N PRO A 37 8.96 7.63 -3.45
CA PRO A 37 9.08 7.22 -4.84
C PRO A 37 9.54 5.77 -5.01
N HIS A 38 10.43 5.29 -4.14
CA HIS A 38 10.92 3.91 -4.19
C HIS A 38 9.83 2.90 -3.84
N ILE A 39 8.96 3.23 -2.88
CA ILE A 39 7.82 2.37 -2.52
C ILE A 39 6.84 2.26 -3.68
N ILE A 40 6.50 3.37 -4.32
CA ILE A 40 5.60 3.36 -5.48
C ILE A 40 6.23 2.63 -6.67
N ALA A 41 7.52 2.87 -6.93
CA ALA A 41 8.24 2.21 -8.01
C ALA A 41 8.29 0.69 -7.84
N PHE A 42 8.41 0.20 -6.60
CA PHE A 42 8.34 -1.23 -6.30
C PHE A 42 7.00 -1.84 -6.73
N TRP A 43 5.87 -1.23 -6.35
CA TRP A 43 4.55 -1.72 -6.74
C TRP A 43 4.30 -1.62 -8.24
N ALA A 44 4.73 -0.53 -8.87
CA ALA A 44 4.61 -0.36 -10.32
C ALA A 44 5.40 -1.42 -11.08
N LEU A 45 6.57 -1.82 -10.56
CA LEU A 45 7.34 -2.93 -11.11
C LEU A 45 6.59 -4.26 -11.03
N GLN A 46 5.95 -4.57 -9.89
CA GLN A 46 5.16 -5.80 -9.76
C GLN A 46 4.00 -5.84 -10.77
N LEU A 47 3.30 -4.71 -10.95
CA LEU A 47 2.20 -4.60 -11.91
C LEU A 47 2.68 -4.73 -13.36
N ARG A 48 3.84 -4.15 -13.72
CA ARG A 48 4.48 -4.36 -15.03
C ARG A 48 4.82 -5.82 -15.28
N THR A 49 5.42 -6.50 -14.30
CA THR A 49 5.74 -7.92 -14.43
C THR A 49 4.48 -8.77 -14.63
N ALA A 50 3.39 -8.46 -13.91
CA ALA A 50 2.10 -9.12 -14.12
C ALA A 50 1.52 -8.83 -15.52
N GLN A 51 1.70 -7.63 -16.05
CA GLN A 51 1.25 -7.22 -17.38
C GLN A 51 2.02 -7.93 -18.49
N GLU A 52 3.34 -8.02 -18.36
CA GLU A 52 4.22 -8.79 -19.26
C GLU A 52 3.85 -10.28 -19.29
N ALA A 53 3.40 -10.82 -18.15
CA ALA A 53 2.88 -12.18 -18.02
C ALA A 53 1.42 -12.35 -18.49
N GLY A 54 0.75 -11.28 -18.93
CA GLY A 54 -0.65 -11.31 -19.37
C GLY A 54 -1.67 -11.55 -18.24
N GLN A 55 -1.29 -11.30 -16.99
CA GLN A 55 -2.14 -11.51 -15.80
C GLN A 55 -3.02 -10.31 -15.48
N VAL A 56 -2.68 -9.12 -16.00
CA VAL A 56 -3.46 -7.88 -15.92
C VAL A 56 -3.61 -7.29 -17.32
N PRO A 57 -4.58 -6.37 -17.56
CA PRO A 57 -4.78 -5.74 -18.86
C PRO A 57 -3.54 -5.07 -19.43
N GLY A 58 -3.34 -5.19 -20.74
CA GLY A 58 -2.23 -4.55 -21.43
C GLY A 58 -2.32 -3.01 -21.50
N ASP A 59 -3.48 -2.43 -21.23
CA ASP A 59 -3.74 -0.97 -21.20
C ASP A 59 -3.76 -0.41 -19.76
N LEU A 60 -3.47 -1.24 -18.75
CA LEU A 60 -3.31 -0.81 -17.37
C LEU A 60 -2.14 0.20 -17.26
N ASP A 61 -2.31 1.27 -16.48
CA ASP A 61 -1.26 2.23 -16.10
C ASP A 61 -0.62 1.77 -14.77
N PRO A 62 0.57 1.13 -14.79
CA PRO A 62 1.14 0.51 -13.59
C PRO A 62 1.51 1.52 -12.51
N GLU A 63 1.99 2.70 -12.90
CA GLU A 63 2.35 3.79 -11.98
C GLU A 63 1.13 4.31 -11.23
N ARG A 64 0.03 4.53 -11.95
CA ARG A 64 -1.22 5.02 -11.35
C ARG A 64 -1.84 3.99 -10.42
N GLU A 65 -1.90 2.72 -10.85
CA GLU A 65 -2.47 1.66 -10.03
C GLU A 65 -1.58 1.33 -8.82
N ALA A 66 -0.27 1.45 -8.93
CA ALA A 66 0.65 1.37 -7.80
C ALA A 66 0.37 2.44 -6.74
N MET A 67 0.12 3.69 -7.17
CA MET A 67 -0.27 4.77 -6.26
C MET A 67 -1.61 4.49 -5.59
N ILE A 68 -2.60 3.99 -6.34
CA ILE A 68 -3.93 3.65 -5.80
C ILE A 68 -3.82 2.52 -4.77
N LEU A 69 -3.08 1.45 -5.09
CA LEU A 69 -2.85 0.32 -4.18
C LEU A 69 -2.13 0.77 -2.91
N TYR A 70 -1.11 1.61 -3.05
CA TYR A 70 -0.43 2.19 -1.89
C TYR A 70 -1.38 3.03 -1.04
N ALA A 71 -2.15 3.94 -1.63
CA ALA A 71 -3.11 4.78 -0.91
C ALA A 71 -4.20 3.95 -0.20
N LEU A 72 -4.73 2.91 -0.85
CA LEU A 72 -5.68 1.96 -0.27
C LEU A 72 -5.10 1.31 0.98
N THR A 73 -3.91 0.73 0.87
CA THR A 73 -3.28 0.03 2.00
C THR A 73 -2.96 1.00 3.14
N GLN A 74 -2.47 2.20 2.87
CA GLN A 74 -2.22 3.21 3.91
C GLN A 74 -3.51 3.65 4.61
N GLY A 75 -4.61 3.83 3.86
CA GLY A 75 -5.92 4.19 4.41
C GLY A 75 -6.48 3.15 5.37
N LEU A 76 -6.12 1.87 5.20
CA LEU A 76 -6.56 0.77 6.05
C LEU A 76 -5.71 0.61 7.31
N VAL A 77 -4.48 1.14 7.37
CA VAL A 77 -3.59 0.97 8.54
C VAL A 77 -4.20 1.55 9.81
N SER A 78 -4.64 2.82 9.78
CA SER A 78 -5.12 3.50 11.00
C SER A 78 -6.40 2.87 11.56
N PRO A 79 -7.46 2.60 10.77
CA PRO A 79 -8.67 1.93 11.25
C PRO A 79 -8.42 0.53 11.82
N THR A 80 -7.46 -0.20 11.27
CA THR A 80 -7.11 -1.55 11.75
C THR A 80 -6.37 -1.49 13.08
N LEU A 81 -5.46 -0.52 13.27
CA LEU A 81 -4.71 -0.36 14.53
C LEU A 81 -5.61 -0.06 15.74
N ILE A 82 -6.76 0.59 15.51
CA ILE A 82 -7.75 0.95 16.53
C ILE A 82 -8.97 0.02 16.55
N ASP A 83 -8.86 -1.15 15.89
CA ASP A 83 -9.88 -2.21 15.88
C ASP A 83 -11.25 -1.78 15.31
N CYS A 84 -11.28 -0.70 14.51
CA CYS A 84 -12.46 -0.28 13.75
C CYS A 84 -12.64 -1.10 12.47
N CYS A 85 -11.59 -1.74 11.98
CA CYS A 85 -11.62 -2.60 10.80
C CYS A 85 -10.97 -3.95 11.15
N PRO A 86 -11.73 -5.05 11.20
CA PRO A 86 -11.18 -6.40 11.44
C PRO A 86 -10.22 -6.82 10.32
N ALA A 87 -9.26 -7.67 10.65
CA ALA A 87 -8.24 -8.14 9.70
C ALA A 87 -8.86 -8.80 8.47
N GLU A 88 -9.92 -9.57 8.64
CA GLU A 88 -10.63 -10.27 7.57
C GLU A 88 -11.27 -9.30 6.58
N LEU A 89 -11.80 -8.17 7.07
CA LEU A 89 -12.37 -7.13 6.21
C LEU A 89 -11.29 -6.38 5.44
N VAL A 90 -10.14 -6.14 6.06
CA VAL A 90 -8.98 -5.50 5.43
C VAL A 90 -8.44 -6.37 4.30
N GLU A 91 -8.23 -7.66 4.57
CA GLU A 91 -7.81 -8.65 3.56
C GLU A 91 -8.81 -8.72 2.41
N ALA A 92 -10.10 -8.91 2.71
CA ALA A 92 -11.14 -8.97 1.69
C ALA A 92 -11.22 -7.69 0.83
N THR A 93 -10.95 -6.53 1.41
CA THR A 93 -10.94 -5.25 0.67
C THR A 93 -9.75 -5.17 -0.30
N VAL A 94 -8.58 -5.60 0.14
CA VAL A 94 -7.38 -5.64 -0.70
C VAL A 94 -7.54 -6.66 -1.82
N ASP A 95 -8.01 -7.87 -1.48
CA ASP A 95 -8.29 -8.93 -2.44
C ASP A 95 -9.30 -8.49 -3.49
N TYR A 96 -10.39 -7.83 -3.10
CA TYR A 96 -11.36 -7.28 -4.04
C TYR A 96 -10.74 -6.28 -5.03
N HIS A 97 -9.82 -5.42 -4.55
CA HIS A 97 -9.13 -4.48 -5.41
C HIS A 97 -8.17 -5.20 -6.37
N LEU A 98 -7.37 -6.16 -5.88
CA LEU A 98 -6.48 -6.97 -6.71
C LEU A 98 -7.26 -7.78 -7.74
N ASP A 99 -8.33 -8.47 -7.34
CA ASP A 99 -9.25 -9.18 -8.23
C ASP A 99 -9.72 -8.27 -9.38
N ARG A 100 -10.06 -7.02 -9.09
CA ARG A 100 -10.51 -6.08 -10.13
C ARG A 100 -9.39 -5.70 -11.10
N LEU A 101 -8.15 -5.59 -10.63
CA LEU A 101 -6.98 -5.33 -11.47
C LEU A 101 -6.68 -6.52 -12.39
N PHE A 102 -6.74 -7.74 -11.86
CA PHE A 102 -6.40 -8.96 -12.58
C PHE A 102 -7.56 -9.49 -13.47
N ARG A 103 -8.83 -9.25 -13.11
CA ARG A 103 -9.99 -9.73 -13.91
C ARG A 103 -10.30 -8.92 -15.15
N ARG A 104 -9.84 -7.66 -15.24
CA ARG A 104 -10.05 -6.84 -16.45
C ARG A 104 -9.28 -7.37 -17.66
N GLY A 105 -8.41 -8.36 -17.50
CA GLY A 105 -7.59 -8.98 -18.56
C GLY A 105 -8.24 -10.16 -19.29
N ARG A 106 -9.58 -10.23 -19.39
CA ARG A 106 -10.28 -11.19 -20.26
C ARG A 106 -11.10 -10.49 -21.34
#